data_AF-A0A8D2ZJA1-F1
#
_entry.id   AF-A0A8D2ZJA1-F1
#
_cell.length_a   1.000
_cell.length_b   1.000
_cell.length_c   1.000
_cell.angle_alpha   90.00
_cell.angle_beta   90.00
_cell.angle_gamma   90.00
#
_symmetry.space_group_name_H-M   'P 1'
#
loop_
_entity.id
_entity.type
_entity.pdbx_description
1 polymer ?
#
loop_
_entity_poly.entity_id
_entity_poly.type
_entity_poly.pdbx_seq_one_letter_code
_entity_poly.pdbx_strand_id
1 'polypeptide(L)'
;MDVLALEAKNVTTAEAEKKSAPRPKPKPPKKAKRTVFFEVEIVDLKTKEKLLLLDKVEPTATVLDIKALFHKSYPKWYPARQSLRLDPKAKCLRDEDILQTLPVGTTASFYFSDLGPQVTWGTVFLTECAGPLIIYLMFYFRLPFIYSPKYDFTSSKQWVVHLACMCHSVHYVKRILETLFVHRISHGTMPLRNIFKNCGYYWCTAAWMAYYINHPLYTPPYYGQPQVNTGLYIFLVCQVGNFSIHVALRNLKSAKAKKIPFPTKNPFTWIFWLVSCPNYTYELGSWIGFTVMTQYDRVGQGQTPQLLEGVQRLSNPALLHTPIHPVELAKKKKRLLHSHIQLLPDWVPLSRAPPSIWMSGSCSNRLVKLAKEAFRVKYRKVLIQCFNVKMKKISFLFYYFDELM
;
A
#
# COMPACT_ATOMS: atom_id res chain seq x y z
N MET A 1 -14.91 -78.44 63.81
CA MET A 1 -13.52 -77.96 63.68
C MET A 1 -13.55 -76.68 62.86
N ASP A 2 -14.01 -75.62 63.53
CA ASP A 2 -13.46 -74.26 63.51
C ASP A 2 -13.13 -73.58 62.17
N VAL A 3 -14.14 -72.91 61.62
CA VAL A 3 -14.00 -71.51 61.15
C VAL A 3 -15.22 -70.71 61.65
N LEU A 4 -15.60 -70.93 62.90
CA LEU A 4 -16.68 -70.26 63.64
C LEU A 4 -16.10 -69.43 64.78
N ALA A 5 -15.26 -68.46 64.45
CA ALA A 5 -14.77 -67.48 65.42
C ALA A 5 -14.25 -66.25 64.68
N LEU A 6 -15.14 -65.40 64.17
CA LEU A 6 -14.88 -63.96 63.97
C LEU A 6 -16.12 -63.14 63.55
N GLU A 7 -17.27 -63.77 63.28
CA GLU A 7 -18.55 -63.08 63.08
C GLU A 7 -19.40 -63.15 64.36
N ALA A 8 -19.13 -62.26 65.30
CA ALA A 8 -20.10 -61.69 66.26
C ALA A 8 -19.34 -61.04 67.43
N LYS A 9 -18.92 -59.78 67.26
CA LYS A 9 -18.86 -58.85 68.39
C LYS A 9 -19.89 -57.75 68.15
N ASN A 10 -21.01 -57.95 68.84
CA ASN A 10 -21.97 -56.95 69.34
C ASN A 10 -21.47 -55.51 69.22
N VAL A 11 -22.22 -54.66 68.53
CA VAL A 11 -23.32 -53.88 69.14
C VAL A 11 -22.81 -53.10 70.34
N THR A 12 -22.40 -51.84 70.10
CA THR A 12 -22.72 -50.62 70.86
C THR A 12 -21.65 -49.56 70.57
N THR A 13 -21.98 -48.54 69.77
CA THR A 13 -21.78 -47.12 70.13
C THR A 13 -22.27 -46.19 69.01
N ALA A 14 -23.38 -45.52 69.30
CA ALA A 14 -23.79 -44.17 68.91
C ALA A 14 -23.47 -43.69 67.46
N GLU A 15 -24.50 -43.68 66.62
CA GLU A 15 -24.61 -42.74 65.51
C GLU A 15 -24.55 -41.30 66.07
N ALA A 16 -23.42 -40.63 65.85
CA ALA A 16 -23.32 -39.20 66.03
C ALA A 16 -24.18 -38.48 64.99
N GLU A 17 -25.00 -37.55 65.47
CA GLU A 17 -25.86 -36.66 64.69
C GLU A 17 -25.21 -36.15 63.41
N LYS A 18 -25.79 -36.52 62.27
CA LYS A 18 -25.52 -35.87 61.00
C LYS A 18 -26.15 -34.47 61.04
N LYS A 19 -25.38 -33.47 61.50
CA LYS A 19 -25.74 -32.05 61.43
C LYS A 19 -26.23 -31.74 60.01
N SER A 20 -27.51 -31.38 59.90
CA SER A 20 -28.11 -30.89 58.66
C SER A 20 -27.29 -29.73 58.12
N ALA A 21 -26.77 -29.88 56.90
CA ALA A 21 -26.05 -28.81 56.22
C ALA A 21 -26.94 -27.56 56.10
N PRO A 22 -26.40 -26.34 56.28
CA PRO A 22 -27.20 -25.12 56.20
C PRO A 22 -27.71 -24.95 54.76
N ARG A 23 -29.03 -24.77 54.63
CA ARG A 23 -29.69 -24.42 53.37
C ARG A 23 -28.98 -23.22 52.73
N PRO A 24 -28.66 -23.23 51.42
CA PRO A 24 -28.02 -22.08 50.78
C PRO A 24 -28.91 -20.84 50.92
N LYS A 25 -28.39 -19.77 51.52
CA LYS A 25 -29.10 -18.49 51.59
C LYS A 25 -29.45 -18.04 50.16
N PRO A 26 -30.69 -17.56 49.90
CA PRO A 26 -31.04 -17.03 48.59
C PRO A 26 -30.08 -15.89 48.26
N LYS A 27 -29.46 -15.96 47.07
CA LYS A 27 -28.62 -14.88 46.56
C LYS A 27 -29.44 -13.59 46.59
N PRO A 28 -28.91 -12.47 47.12
CA PRO A 28 -29.65 -11.21 47.13
C PRO A 28 -30.04 -10.88 45.67
N PRO A 29 -31.26 -10.35 45.44
CA PRO A 29 -31.67 -9.96 44.10
C PRO A 29 -30.60 -9.02 43.54
N LYS A 30 -30.04 -9.35 42.38
CA LYS A 30 -29.13 -8.46 41.66
C LYS A 30 -29.90 -7.14 41.51
N LYS A 31 -29.49 -6.10 42.26
CA LYS A 31 -30.05 -4.76 42.14
C LYS A 31 -30.06 -4.44 40.64
N ALA A 32 -31.25 -4.20 40.08
CA ALA A 32 -31.38 -3.75 38.71
C ALA A 32 -30.48 -2.52 38.58
N LYS A 33 -29.38 -2.63 37.82
CA LYS A 33 -28.60 -1.45 37.45
C LYS A 33 -29.59 -0.54 36.76
N ARG A 34 -29.88 0.61 37.37
CA ARG A 34 -30.75 1.63 36.81
C ARG A 34 -29.96 2.24 35.64
N THR A 35 -29.96 1.56 34.51
CA THR A 35 -29.23 1.99 33.32
C THR A 35 -29.93 3.23 32.79
N VAL A 36 -29.29 4.39 32.96
CA VAL A 36 -29.76 5.63 32.34
C VAL A 36 -29.51 5.46 30.84
N PHE A 37 -30.56 5.51 30.04
CA PHE A 37 -30.45 5.45 28.59
C PHE A 37 -30.24 6.87 28.03
N PHE A 38 -29.50 6.94 26.93
CA PHE A 38 -29.31 8.17 26.16
C PHE A 38 -30.30 8.18 25.00
N GLU A 39 -30.80 9.37 24.70
CA GLU A 39 -31.57 9.66 23.51
C GLU A 39 -30.62 10.18 22.43
N VAL A 40 -30.57 9.51 21.28
CA VAL A 40 -29.67 9.86 20.18
C VAL A 40 -30.48 10.26 18.96
N GLU A 41 -30.33 11.51 18.54
CA GLU A 41 -30.94 12.06 17.34
C GLU A 41 -29.92 12.10 16.20
N ILE A 42 -30.32 11.62 15.02
CA ILE A 42 -29.51 11.64 13.80
C ILE A 42 -30.15 12.61 12.82
N VAL A 43 -29.41 13.64 12.44
CA VAL A 43 -29.85 14.73 11.57
C VAL A 43 -29.01 14.73 10.30
N ASP A 44 -29.61 14.93 9.12
CA ASP A 44 -28.84 15.08 7.88
C ASP A 44 -28.03 16.39 7.90
N LEU A 45 -26.73 16.33 7.58
CA LEU A 45 -25.88 17.52 7.59
C LEU A 45 -26.29 18.57 6.55
N LYS A 46 -26.83 18.14 5.40
CA LYS A 46 -27.17 19.03 4.27
C LYS A 46 -28.59 19.57 4.39
N THR A 47 -29.58 18.70 4.61
CA THR A 47 -30.98 19.10 4.66
C THR A 47 -31.40 19.57 6.06
N LYS A 48 -30.62 19.24 7.09
CA LYS A 48 -30.95 19.46 8.52
C LYS A 48 -32.24 18.76 8.95
N GLU A 49 -32.71 17.79 8.16
CA GLU A 49 -33.88 17.00 8.48
C GLU A 49 -33.52 15.93 9.52
N LYS A 50 -34.44 15.68 10.45
CA LYS A 50 -34.31 14.61 11.43
C LYS A 50 -34.54 13.28 10.72
N LEU A 51 -33.50 12.45 10.66
CA LEU A 51 -33.55 11.15 9.98
C LEU A 51 -34.03 10.05 10.94
N LEU A 52 -33.48 10.01 12.15
CA LEU A 52 -33.81 8.96 13.12
C LEU A 52 -33.63 9.45 14.56
N LEU A 53 -34.54 9.01 15.43
CA LEU A 53 -34.41 9.16 16.89
C LEU A 53 -34.25 7.77 17.51
N LEU A 54 -33.27 7.63 18.41
CA LEU A 54 -32.95 6.40 19.12
C LEU A 54 -33.11 6.65 20.63
N ASP A 55 -34.24 6.24 21.20
CA ASP A 55 -34.61 6.60 22.60
C ASP A 55 -33.89 5.78 23.68
N LYS A 56 -33.29 4.64 23.31
CA LYS A 56 -32.75 3.63 24.25
C LYS A 56 -31.33 3.22 23.90
N VAL A 57 -30.41 4.18 23.82
CA VAL A 57 -28.99 3.89 23.58
C VAL A 57 -28.26 3.74 24.91
N GLU A 58 -27.45 2.69 25.06
CA GLU A 58 -26.64 2.51 26.26
C GLU A 58 -25.52 3.55 26.34
N PRO A 59 -25.18 4.10 27.52
CA PRO A 59 -24.11 5.09 27.68
C PRO A 59 -22.73 4.59 27.24
N THR A 60 -22.51 3.28 27.36
CA THR A 60 -21.28 2.58 26.98
C THR A 60 -21.25 2.19 25.50
N ALA A 61 -22.32 2.47 24.75
CA ALA A 61 -22.35 2.22 23.31
C ALA A 61 -21.28 3.04 22.59
N THR A 62 -20.63 2.40 21.63
CA THR A 62 -19.66 3.07 20.76
C THR A 62 -20.37 3.75 19.59
N VAL A 63 -19.68 4.68 18.94
CA VAL A 63 -20.16 5.29 17.69
C VAL A 63 -20.42 4.22 16.62
N LEU A 64 -19.63 3.13 16.59
CA LEU A 64 -19.89 2.00 15.68
C LEU A 64 -21.24 1.33 15.96
N ASP A 65 -21.61 1.16 17.23
CA ASP A 65 -22.90 0.58 17.61
C ASP A 65 -24.06 1.47 17.17
N ILE A 66 -23.91 2.79 17.33
CA ILE A 66 -24.91 3.78 16.86
C ILE A 66 -25.04 3.71 15.34
N LYS A 67 -23.93 3.61 14.60
CA LYS A 67 -23.95 3.44 13.15
C LYS A 67 -24.64 2.14 12.73
N ALA A 68 -24.42 1.06 13.47
CA ALA A 68 -25.07 -0.23 13.24
C ALA A 68 -26.59 -0.15 13.51
N LEU A 69 -27.02 0.57 14.54
CA LEU A 69 -28.44 0.84 14.80
C LEU A 69 -29.07 1.67 13.68
N PHE A 70 -28.38 2.72 13.21
CA PHE A 70 -28.86 3.52 12.08
C PHE A 70 -29.00 2.71 10.80
N HIS A 71 -28.06 1.79 10.53
CA HIS A 71 -28.11 0.90 9.38
C HIS A 71 -29.30 -0.06 9.40
N LYS A 72 -29.79 -0.48 10.59
CA LYS A 72 -31.00 -1.32 10.69
C LYS A 72 -32.24 -0.60 10.16
N SER A 73 -32.36 0.71 10.41
CA SER A 73 -33.47 1.53 9.92
C SER A 73 -33.27 1.96 8.46
N TYR A 74 -32.01 2.19 8.05
CA TYR A 74 -31.66 2.62 6.69
C TYR A 74 -30.61 1.68 6.06
N PRO A 75 -31.02 0.54 5.47
CA PRO A 75 -30.09 -0.46 4.91
C PRO A 75 -29.16 0.06 3.81
N LYS A 76 -29.52 1.15 3.13
CA LYS A 76 -28.69 1.81 2.10
C LYS A 76 -27.39 2.39 2.65
N TRP A 77 -27.36 2.73 3.93
CA TRP A 77 -26.24 3.39 4.59
C TRP A 77 -25.57 2.42 5.56
N TYR A 78 -24.71 1.54 5.06
CA TYR A 78 -23.91 0.67 5.92
C TYR A 78 -22.89 1.46 6.76
N PRO A 79 -22.46 0.97 7.93
CA PRO A 79 -21.71 1.75 8.92
C PRO A 79 -20.49 2.52 8.39
N ALA A 80 -19.66 1.90 7.54
CA ALA A 80 -18.47 2.56 6.99
C ALA A 80 -18.79 3.78 6.09
N ARG A 81 -19.96 3.80 5.44
CA ARG A 81 -20.42 4.93 4.62
C ARG A 81 -20.88 6.12 5.46
N GLN A 82 -21.16 5.90 6.74
CA GLN A 82 -21.71 6.89 7.64
C GLN A 82 -20.59 7.70 8.30
N SER A 83 -20.63 9.02 8.13
CA SER A 83 -19.85 9.97 8.91
C SER A 83 -20.76 10.65 9.92
N LEU A 84 -20.51 10.46 11.22
CA LEU A 84 -21.22 11.14 12.30
C LEU A 84 -20.34 12.25 12.91
N ARG A 85 -20.95 13.41 13.18
CA ARG A 85 -20.31 14.58 13.78
C ARG A 85 -21.19 15.14 14.90
N LEU A 86 -20.58 15.73 15.93
CA LEU A 86 -21.33 16.43 16.98
C LEU A 86 -21.80 17.82 16.56
N ASP A 87 -21.09 18.43 15.62
CA ASP A 87 -21.35 19.78 15.14
C ASP A 87 -21.08 19.80 13.62
N PRO A 88 -21.84 20.55 12.80
CA PRO A 88 -21.62 20.59 11.36
C PRO A 88 -20.17 20.89 10.93
N LYS A 89 -19.46 21.69 11.72
CA LYS A 89 -18.06 22.07 11.45
C LYS A 89 -17.03 21.21 12.19
N ALA A 90 -17.48 20.33 13.10
CA ALA A 90 -16.57 19.47 13.86
C ALA A 90 -15.99 18.33 13.00
N LYS A 91 -14.92 17.73 13.52
CA LYS A 91 -14.33 16.52 12.98
C LYS A 91 -15.29 15.33 13.13
N CYS A 92 -15.22 14.39 12.19
CA CYS A 92 -15.92 13.11 12.30
C CYS A 92 -15.49 12.36 13.55
N LEU A 93 -16.47 11.78 14.24
CA LEU A 93 -16.26 10.91 15.39
C LEU A 93 -15.60 9.60 14.96
N ARG A 94 -14.78 9.04 15.84
CA ARG A 94 -14.14 7.75 15.62
C ARG A 94 -15.08 6.64 16.05
N ASP A 95 -14.96 5.49 15.40
CA ASP A 95 -15.83 4.34 15.66
C ASP A 95 -15.66 3.80 17.09
N GLU A 96 -14.51 4.01 17.72
CA GLU A 96 -14.21 3.58 19.09
C GLU A 96 -14.62 4.60 20.16
N ASP A 97 -15.08 5.80 19.77
CA ASP A 97 -15.51 6.81 20.73
C ASP A 97 -16.78 6.31 21.45
N ILE A 98 -16.81 6.46 22.78
CA ILE A 98 -17.91 5.99 23.62
C ILE A 98 -18.86 7.16 23.87
N LEU A 99 -20.17 6.93 23.76
CA LEU A 99 -21.20 7.96 23.88
C LEU A 99 -21.06 8.81 25.16
N GLN A 100 -20.88 8.18 26.33
CA GLN A 100 -20.72 8.88 27.61
C GLN A 100 -19.46 9.75 27.73
N THR A 101 -18.45 9.54 26.86
CA THR A 101 -17.19 10.31 26.87
C THR A 101 -17.24 11.53 25.98
N LEU A 102 -18.27 11.64 25.14
CA LEU A 102 -18.49 12.79 24.29
C LEU A 102 -19.10 13.95 25.10
N PRO A 103 -18.87 15.21 24.70
CA PRO A 103 -19.45 16.38 25.37
C PRO A 103 -20.95 16.51 25.03
N VAL A 104 -21.74 15.51 25.41
CA VAL A 104 -23.19 15.42 25.18
C VAL A 104 -23.91 15.17 26.51
N GLY A 105 -25.14 15.69 26.63
CA GLY A 105 -26.01 15.43 27.78
C GLY A 105 -26.70 14.07 27.66
N THR A 106 -27.85 13.91 28.32
CA THR A 106 -28.71 12.73 28.16
C THR A 106 -29.31 12.61 26.76
N THR A 107 -29.35 13.71 26.01
CA THR A 107 -29.76 13.79 24.62
C THR A 107 -28.56 14.23 23.77
N ALA A 108 -28.27 13.48 22.71
CA ALA A 108 -27.15 13.72 21.81
C ALA A 108 -27.64 13.84 20.36
N SER A 109 -27.38 14.97 19.71
CA SER A 109 -27.67 15.15 18.28
C SER A 109 -26.40 14.93 17.44
N PHE A 110 -26.44 13.98 16.52
CA PHE A 110 -25.38 13.69 15.55
C PHE A 110 -25.77 14.15 14.15
N TYR A 111 -24.86 14.84 13.49
CA TYR A 111 -24.98 15.20 12.09
C TYR A 111 -24.39 14.10 11.20
N PHE A 112 -25.25 13.51 10.37
CA PHE A 112 -24.93 12.47 9.42
C PHE A 112 -24.46 13.06 8.09
N SER A 113 -23.43 12.43 7.52
CA SER A 113 -22.99 12.68 6.15
C SER A 113 -22.68 11.38 5.45
N ASP A 114 -23.16 11.28 4.21
CA ASP A 114 -22.90 10.15 3.33
C ASP A 114 -21.53 10.30 2.64
N LEU A 115 -20.59 9.41 2.95
CA LEU A 115 -19.25 9.37 2.35
C LEU A 115 -19.20 8.69 0.97
N GLY A 116 -20.32 8.11 0.50
CA GLY A 116 -20.38 7.27 -0.69
C GLY A 116 -19.79 5.87 -0.47
N PRO A 117 -19.66 5.06 -1.53
CA PRO A 117 -19.10 3.72 -1.44
C PRO A 117 -17.67 3.73 -0.85
N GLN A 118 -17.48 2.98 0.23
CA GLN A 118 -16.24 2.85 0.97
C GLN A 118 -15.65 1.45 0.81
N VAL A 119 -14.33 1.36 0.84
CA VAL A 119 -13.58 0.10 0.84
C VAL A 119 -12.58 0.11 1.98
N THR A 120 -12.37 -1.05 2.60
CA THR A 120 -11.42 -1.22 3.69
C THR A 120 -9.98 -1.08 3.21
N TRP A 121 -9.11 -0.48 4.03
CA TRP A 121 -7.70 -0.28 3.69
C TRP A 121 -6.97 -1.59 3.35
N GLY A 122 -7.34 -2.71 3.98
CA GLY A 122 -6.77 -4.01 3.66
C GLY A 122 -6.99 -4.41 2.21
N THR A 123 -8.23 -4.30 1.71
CA THR A 123 -8.57 -4.60 0.31
C THR A 123 -7.85 -3.67 -0.67
N VAL A 124 -7.65 -2.41 -0.28
CA VAL A 124 -6.92 -1.43 -1.08
C VAL A 124 -5.47 -1.89 -1.24
N PHE A 125 -4.77 -2.14 -0.13
CA PHE A 125 -3.37 -2.56 -0.16
C PHE A 125 -3.17 -3.90 -0.88
N LEU A 126 -4.11 -4.84 -0.72
CA LEU A 126 -4.07 -6.11 -1.44
C LEU A 126 -4.23 -5.91 -2.95
N THR A 127 -5.22 -5.13 -3.38
CA THR A 127 -5.44 -4.83 -4.81
C THR A 127 -4.26 -4.06 -5.41
N GLU A 128 -3.69 -3.11 -4.66
CA GLU A 128 -2.50 -2.35 -5.03
C GLU A 128 -1.29 -3.26 -5.28
N CYS A 129 -1.14 -4.33 -4.51
CA CYS A 129 -0.02 -5.28 -4.63
C CYS A 129 -0.29 -6.43 -5.62
N ALA A 130 -1.53 -6.93 -5.67
CA ALA A 130 -1.91 -8.05 -6.52
C ALA A 130 -1.89 -7.68 -8.01
N GLY A 131 -2.31 -6.47 -8.36
CA GLY A 131 -2.34 -6.03 -9.75
C GLY A 131 -0.96 -6.02 -10.42
N PRO A 132 0.07 -5.35 -9.87
CA PRO A 132 1.42 -5.38 -10.43
C PRO A 132 1.96 -6.79 -10.61
N LEU A 133 1.70 -7.69 -9.65
CA LEU A 133 2.10 -9.10 -9.74
C LEU A 133 1.47 -9.79 -10.96
N ILE A 134 0.14 -9.70 -11.09
CA ILE A 134 -0.60 -10.32 -12.20
C ILE A 134 -0.16 -9.72 -13.53
N ILE A 135 -0.10 -8.39 -13.61
CA ILE A 135 0.29 -7.66 -14.82
C ILE A 135 1.70 -8.08 -15.24
N TYR A 136 2.68 -8.08 -14.33
CA TYR A 136 4.04 -8.49 -14.68
C TYR A 136 4.09 -9.92 -15.22
N LEU A 137 3.36 -10.85 -14.60
CA LEU A 137 3.27 -12.24 -15.07
C LEU A 137 2.64 -12.33 -16.47
N MET A 138 1.65 -11.50 -16.79
CA MET A 138 1.07 -11.44 -18.15
C MET A 138 2.12 -11.06 -19.21
N PHE A 139 3.00 -10.09 -18.92
CA PHE A 139 4.11 -9.72 -19.81
C PHE A 139 5.19 -10.80 -19.86
N TYR A 140 5.51 -11.43 -18.73
CA TYR A 140 6.49 -12.51 -18.66
C TYR A 140 6.09 -13.73 -19.49
N PHE A 141 4.82 -14.15 -19.39
CA PHE A 141 4.27 -15.24 -20.22
C PHE A 141 3.98 -14.82 -21.66
N ARG A 142 4.17 -13.53 -22.01
CA ARG A 142 3.91 -12.97 -23.34
C ARG A 142 2.54 -13.38 -23.85
N LEU A 143 1.50 -13.02 -23.09
CA LEU A 143 0.13 -13.26 -23.51
C LEU A 143 -0.12 -12.63 -24.90
N PRO A 144 -1.04 -13.22 -25.69
CA PRO A 144 -1.44 -12.65 -26.97
C PRO A 144 -1.84 -11.18 -26.82
N PHE A 145 -1.71 -10.40 -27.90
CA PHE A 145 -1.99 -8.96 -27.97
C PHE A 145 -0.94 -8.02 -27.35
N ILE A 146 0.03 -8.53 -26.57
CA ILE A 146 1.08 -7.70 -25.97
C ILE A 146 2.24 -7.46 -26.95
N TYR A 147 2.73 -8.53 -27.57
CA TYR A 147 3.83 -8.49 -28.53
C TYR A 147 3.37 -9.01 -29.90
N SER A 148 4.26 -9.02 -30.88
CA SER A 148 3.96 -9.60 -32.20
C SER A 148 3.60 -11.09 -32.06
N PRO A 149 2.56 -11.61 -32.75
CA PRO A 149 2.04 -12.97 -32.57
C PRO A 149 3.07 -14.10 -32.65
N LYS A 150 4.19 -13.89 -33.36
CA LYS A 150 5.33 -14.83 -33.41
C LYS A 150 6.01 -15.08 -32.05
N TYR A 151 5.72 -14.26 -31.04
CA TYR A 151 6.30 -14.35 -29.70
C TYR A 151 5.29 -14.77 -28.64
N ASP A 152 4.06 -15.09 -29.02
CA ASP A 152 3.01 -15.50 -28.09
C ASP A 152 3.45 -16.76 -27.32
N PHE A 153 3.36 -16.70 -25.98
CA PHE A 153 3.77 -17.78 -25.07
C PHE A 153 5.23 -18.24 -25.21
N THR A 154 6.09 -17.46 -25.87
CA THR A 154 7.50 -17.79 -25.99
C THR A 154 8.27 -17.38 -24.73
N SER A 155 9.11 -18.27 -24.22
CA SER A 155 10.03 -17.92 -23.14
C SER A 155 11.20 -17.06 -23.65
N SER A 156 11.66 -16.13 -22.82
CA SER A 156 12.94 -15.46 -23.08
C SER A 156 14.10 -16.46 -22.96
N LYS A 157 15.16 -16.29 -23.76
CA LYS A 157 16.42 -17.04 -23.60
C LYS A 157 17.33 -16.41 -22.53
N GLN A 158 17.05 -15.17 -22.16
CA GLN A 158 17.90 -14.38 -21.28
C GLN A 158 17.58 -14.70 -19.82
N TRP A 159 18.53 -15.27 -19.10
CA TRP A 159 18.37 -15.68 -17.70
C TRP A 159 17.99 -14.50 -16.77
N VAL A 160 18.44 -13.28 -17.10
CA VAL A 160 18.12 -12.05 -16.37
C VAL A 160 16.62 -11.76 -16.33
N VAL A 161 15.89 -12.12 -17.39
CA VAL A 161 14.43 -11.93 -17.47
C VAL A 161 13.72 -12.85 -16.47
N HIS A 162 14.18 -14.09 -16.34
CA HIS A 162 13.66 -15.03 -15.33
C HIS A 162 13.97 -14.54 -13.92
N LEU A 163 15.18 -14.04 -13.69
CA LEU A 163 15.54 -13.46 -12.39
C LEU A 163 14.72 -12.22 -12.05
N ALA A 164 14.48 -11.34 -13.03
CA ALA A 164 13.62 -10.18 -12.87
C ALA A 164 12.18 -10.60 -12.50
N CYS A 165 11.63 -11.60 -13.18
CA CYS A 165 10.33 -12.16 -12.86
C CYS A 165 10.28 -12.74 -11.43
N MET A 166 11.30 -13.51 -11.03
CA MET A 166 11.40 -14.04 -9.68
C MET A 166 11.50 -12.93 -8.63
N CYS A 167 12.38 -11.96 -8.81
CA CYS A 167 12.54 -10.82 -7.90
C CYS A 167 11.24 -10.02 -7.76
N HIS A 168 10.61 -9.65 -8.87
CA HIS A 168 9.35 -8.92 -8.88
C HIS A 168 8.23 -9.71 -8.19
N SER A 169 8.12 -11.00 -8.50
CA SER A 169 7.11 -11.88 -7.91
C SER A 169 7.31 -12.04 -6.42
N VAL A 170 8.54 -12.36 -5.98
CA VAL A 170 8.89 -12.48 -4.55
C VAL A 170 8.60 -11.18 -3.81
N HIS A 171 8.90 -10.02 -4.41
CA HIS A 171 8.61 -8.73 -3.81
C HIS A 171 7.12 -8.51 -3.56
N TYR A 172 6.28 -8.69 -4.58
CA TYR A 172 4.85 -8.45 -4.45
C TYR A 172 4.13 -9.54 -3.65
N VAL A 173 4.53 -10.81 -3.76
CA VAL A 173 4.02 -11.89 -2.89
C VAL A 173 4.35 -11.59 -1.44
N LYS A 174 5.60 -11.20 -1.14
CA LYS A 174 5.99 -10.76 0.21
C LYS A 174 5.14 -9.59 0.69
N ARG A 175 4.89 -8.56 -0.15
CA ARG A 175 4.01 -7.44 0.22
C ARG A 175 2.55 -7.87 0.49
N ILE A 176 2.02 -8.81 -0.28
CA ILE A 176 0.68 -9.38 -0.06
C ILE A 176 0.65 -10.12 1.28
N LEU A 177 1.61 -11.01 1.53
CA LEU A 177 1.72 -11.75 2.79
C LEU A 177 1.92 -10.82 3.99
N GLU A 178 2.72 -9.78 3.87
CA GLU A 178 2.87 -8.77 4.92
C GLU A 178 1.58 -8.01 5.18
N THR A 179 0.84 -7.65 4.13
CA THR A 179 -0.46 -6.98 4.28
C THR A 179 -1.47 -7.88 5.00
N LEU A 180 -1.46 -9.18 4.72
CA LEU A 180 -2.37 -10.16 5.35
C LEU A 180 -1.96 -10.50 6.80
N PHE A 181 -0.66 -10.72 7.04
CA PHE A 181 -0.20 -11.36 8.27
C PHE A 181 0.64 -10.46 9.18
N VAL A 182 1.32 -9.46 8.65
CA VAL A 182 2.26 -8.61 9.42
C VAL A 182 1.61 -7.27 9.78
N HIS A 183 0.95 -6.62 8.82
CA HIS A 183 0.38 -5.29 9.00
C HIS A 183 -0.85 -5.34 9.90
N ARG A 184 -0.81 -4.58 11.00
CA ARG A 184 -2.02 -4.22 11.76
C ARG A 184 -2.62 -2.97 11.13
N ILE A 185 -3.55 -3.20 10.21
CA ILE A 185 -4.28 -2.18 9.48
C ILE A 185 -5.35 -1.60 10.42
N SER A 186 -5.45 -0.27 10.48
CA SER A 186 -6.49 0.42 11.24
C SER A 186 -7.87 0.19 10.63
N HIS A 187 -8.93 0.20 11.45
CA HIS A 187 -10.33 0.01 11.04
C HIS A 187 -10.94 1.07 10.10
N GLY A 188 -10.11 1.92 9.48
CA GLY A 188 -10.57 2.94 8.55
C GLY A 188 -10.96 2.38 7.18
N THR A 189 -11.69 3.19 6.43
CA THR A 189 -12.01 2.96 5.03
C THR A 189 -11.61 4.15 4.16
N MET A 190 -11.58 3.94 2.85
CA MET A 190 -11.38 5.00 1.86
C MET A 190 -12.47 4.98 0.77
N PRO A 191 -12.75 6.13 0.13
CA PRO A 191 -13.69 6.17 -0.99
C PRO A 191 -13.24 5.28 -2.15
N LEU A 192 -14.18 4.49 -2.69
CA LEU A 192 -13.91 3.53 -3.78
C LEU A 192 -13.23 4.17 -5.00
N ARG A 193 -13.61 5.40 -5.37
CA ARG A 193 -13.04 6.12 -6.53
C ARG A 193 -11.53 6.33 -6.42
N ASN A 194 -11.00 6.45 -5.20
CA ASN A 194 -9.58 6.68 -4.97
C ASN A 194 -8.75 5.41 -5.24
N ILE A 195 -9.36 4.22 -5.16
CA ILE A 195 -8.66 2.96 -5.48
C ILE A 195 -8.18 2.95 -6.93
N PHE A 196 -9.00 3.42 -7.86
CA PHE A 196 -8.62 3.47 -9.28
C PHE A 196 -7.40 4.36 -9.52
N LYS A 197 -7.30 5.50 -8.83
CA LYS A 197 -6.13 6.39 -8.92
C LYS A 197 -4.89 5.74 -8.33
N ASN A 198 -5.00 5.17 -7.14
CA ASN A 198 -3.88 4.52 -6.46
C ASN A 198 -3.39 3.31 -7.26
N CYS A 199 -4.29 2.38 -7.59
CA CYS A 199 -3.94 1.15 -8.31
C CYS A 199 -3.47 1.46 -9.72
N GLY A 200 -4.15 2.34 -10.45
CA GLY A 200 -3.78 2.70 -11.82
C GLY A 200 -2.32 3.13 -11.95
N TYR A 201 -1.81 3.93 -11.03
CA TYR A 201 -0.41 4.35 -11.02
C TYR A 201 0.56 3.17 -10.90
N TYR A 202 0.38 2.30 -9.91
CA TYR A 202 1.26 1.14 -9.69
C TYR A 202 1.15 0.12 -10.81
N TRP A 203 -0.07 -0.13 -11.29
CA TRP A 203 -0.36 -1.11 -12.33
C TRP A 203 0.25 -0.69 -13.68
N CYS A 204 0.08 0.57 -14.07
CA CYS A 204 0.66 1.10 -15.30
C CYS A 204 2.20 1.15 -15.23
N THR A 205 2.77 1.51 -14.07
CA THR A 205 4.23 1.55 -13.89
C THR A 205 4.83 0.14 -13.94
N ALA A 206 4.15 -0.84 -13.34
CA ALA A 206 4.52 -2.25 -13.45
C ALA A 206 4.42 -2.76 -14.89
N ALA A 207 3.34 -2.42 -15.61
CA ALA A 207 3.18 -2.75 -17.02
C ALA A 207 4.30 -2.15 -17.89
N TRP A 208 4.61 -0.87 -17.69
CA TRP A 208 5.69 -0.17 -18.40
C TRP A 208 7.03 -0.87 -18.21
N MET A 209 7.43 -1.11 -16.96
CA MET A 209 8.68 -1.79 -16.63
C MET A 209 8.69 -3.24 -17.18
N ALA A 210 7.60 -3.98 -17.00
CA ALA A 210 7.48 -5.37 -17.44
C ALA A 210 7.57 -5.49 -18.97
N TYR A 211 7.00 -4.52 -19.69
CA TYR A 211 7.05 -4.47 -21.15
C TYR A 211 8.49 -4.48 -21.67
N TYR A 212 9.36 -3.61 -21.13
CA TYR A 212 10.75 -3.52 -21.57
C TYR A 212 11.60 -4.71 -21.16
N ILE A 213 11.44 -5.21 -19.93
CA ILE A 213 12.24 -6.33 -19.43
C ILE A 213 11.89 -7.64 -20.16
N ASN A 214 10.60 -7.88 -20.42
CA ASN A 214 10.14 -9.13 -21.03
C ASN A 214 10.09 -9.07 -22.57
N HIS A 215 10.41 -7.91 -23.16
CA HIS A 215 10.39 -7.70 -24.61
C HIS A 215 11.25 -8.76 -25.33
N PRO A 216 10.78 -9.34 -26.46
CA PRO A 216 11.53 -10.35 -27.21
C PRO A 216 12.94 -9.91 -27.66
N LEU A 217 13.15 -8.60 -27.81
CA LEU A 217 14.43 -7.99 -28.17
C LEU A 217 15.24 -7.50 -26.96
N TYR A 218 14.90 -7.93 -25.75
CA TYR A 218 15.64 -7.58 -24.54
C TYR A 218 17.11 -8.03 -24.66
N THR A 219 18.03 -7.10 -24.41
CA THR A 219 19.46 -7.35 -24.36
C THR A 219 19.94 -7.36 -22.91
N PRO A 220 20.82 -8.33 -22.54
CA PRO A 220 21.35 -8.39 -21.20
C PRO A 220 22.20 -7.15 -20.86
N PRO A 221 22.40 -6.87 -19.56
CA PRO A 221 23.15 -5.70 -19.10
C PRO A 221 24.60 -5.66 -19.60
N TYR A 222 25.12 -4.45 -19.79
CA TYR A 222 26.39 -4.20 -20.48
C TYR A 222 27.59 -4.78 -19.73
N TYR A 223 27.60 -4.66 -18.40
CA TYR A 223 28.69 -5.18 -17.57
C TYR A 223 28.51 -6.67 -17.22
N GLY A 224 27.55 -7.36 -17.86
CA GLY A 224 27.37 -8.81 -17.76
C GLY A 224 27.02 -9.32 -16.37
N GLN A 225 27.44 -10.56 -16.09
CA GLN A 225 27.09 -11.30 -14.87
C GLN A 225 27.41 -10.57 -13.54
N PRO A 226 28.57 -9.91 -13.38
CA PRO A 226 28.88 -9.19 -12.13
C PRO A 226 27.86 -8.10 -11.79
N GLN A 227 27.37 -7.36 -12.78
CA GLN A 227 26.33 -6.35 -12.57
C GLN A 227 25.01 -6.99 -12.13
N VAL A 228 24.62 -8.10 -12.76
CA VAL A 228 23.38 -8.80 -12.41
C VAL A 228 23.45 -9.34 -10.98
N ASN A 229 24.56 -9.99 -10.62
CA ASN A 229 24.77 -10.54 -9.28
C ASN A 229 24.80 -9.44 -8.21
N THR A 230 25.45 -8.31 -8.50
CA THR A 230 25.49 -7.16 -7.58
C THR A 230 24.09 -6.57 -7.37
N GLY A 231 23.34 -6.35 -8.46
CA GLY A 231 21.96 -5.86 -8.39
C GLY A 231 21.03 -6.80 -7.62
N LEU A 232 21.17 -8.11 -7.85
CA LEU A 232 20.44 -9.14 -7.11
C LEU A 232 20.79 -9.14 -5.62
N TYR A 233 22.07 -9.05 -5.28
CA TYR A 233 22.51 -9.02 -3.88
C TYR A 233 21.92 -7.80 -3.15
N ILE A 234 22.01 -6.61 -3.75
CA ILE A 234 21.41 -5.38 -3.21
C ILE A 234 19.91 -5.59 -3.00
N PHE A 235 19.22 -6.12 -4.01
CA PHE A 235 17.79 -6.40 -3.94
C PHE A 235 17.45 -7.33 -2.77
N LEU A 236 18.13 -8.46 -2.62
CA LEU A 236 17.85 -9.44 -1.56
C LEU A 236 18.10 -8.86 -0.16
N VAL A 237 19.23 -8.19 0.06
CA VAL A 237 19.55 -7.53 1.33
C VAL A 237 18.49 -6.50 1.68
N CYS A 238 18.05 -5.71 0.71
CA CYS A 238 17.00 -4.72 0.90
C CYS A 238 15.63 -5.35 1.18
N GLN A 239 15.27 -6.45 0.52
CA GLN A 239 14.01 -7.16 0.79
C GLN A 239 13.94 -7.72 2.22
N VAL A 240 15.04 -8.34 2.69
CA VAL A 240 15.15 -8.84 4.06
C VAL A 240 15.14 -7.69 5.07
N GLY A 241 15.84 -6.59 4.76
CA GLY A 241 15.84 -5.39 5.57
C GLY A 241 14.45 -4.78 5.71
N ASN A 242 13.75 -4.60 4.60
CA ASN A 242 12.39 -4.07 4.57
C ASN A 242 11.42 -4.92 5.41
N PHE A 243 11.44 -6.25 5.25
CA PHE A 243 10.65 -7.17 6.08
C PHE A 243 10.98 -7.05 7.57
N SER A 244 12.27 -6.98 7.90
CA SER A 244 12.74 -6.81 9.28
C SER A 244 12.17 -5.54 9.93
N ILE A 245 12.13 -4.43 9.19
CA ILE A 245 11.51 -3.18 9.65
C ILE A 245 10.00 -3.35 9.84
N HIS A 246 9.29 -3.98 8.90
CA HIS A 246 7.84 -4.19 9.03
C HIS A 246 7.48 -5.04 10.26
N VAL A 247 8.26 -6.08 10.56
CA VAL A 247 8.11 -6.87 11.79
C VAL A 247 8.39 -6.03 13.04
N ALA A 248 9.45 -5.21 13.04
CA ALA A 248 9.73 -4.32 14.16
C ALA A 248 8.58 -3.31 14.40
N LEU A 249 8.05 -2.71 13.34
CA LEU A 249 6.92 -1.77 13.42
C LEU A 249 5.62 -2.45 13.89
N ARG A 250 5.38 -3.71 13.48
CA ARG A 250 4.25 -4.50 13.97
C ARG A 250 4.32 -4.70 15.50
N ASN A 251 5.49 -5.05 16.01
CA ASN A 251 5.69 -5.31 17.43
C ASN A 251 5.46 -4.07 18.30
N LEU A 252 5.82 -2.87 17.78
CA LEU A 252 5.56 -1.61 18.46
C LEU A 252 4.07 -1.29 18.57
N LYS A 253 3.28 -1.58 17.52
CA LYS A 253 1.82 -1.40 17.52
C LYS A 253 1.08 -2.35 18.47
N SER A 254 1.75 -3.36 19.02
CA SER A 254 1.17 -4.24 20.04
C SER A 254 1.25 -3.69 21.46
N ALA A 255 2.07 -2.66 21.69
CA ALA A 255 2.09 -1.97 22.97
C ALA A 255 0.89 -1.02 23.05
N LYS A 256 0.14 -1.06 24.16
CA LYS A 256 -0.99 -0.13 24.42
C LYS A 256 -0.58 1.36 24.39
N ALA A 257 0.72 1.65 24.49
CA ALA A 257 1.29 2.99 24.39
C ALA A 257 1.94 3.20 23.01
N LYS A 258 1.73 4.38 22.41
CA LYS A 258 2.44 4.81 21.20
C LYS A 258 3.93 4.95 21.51
N LYS A 259 4.73 3.94 21.14
CA LYS A 259 6.19 3.97 21.27
C LYS A 259 6.82 4.46 19.97
N ILE A 260 7.82 5.32 20.10
CA ILE A 260 8.67 5.75 18.98
C ILE A 260 9.51 4.55 18.54
N PRO A 261 9.66 4.28 17.22
CA PRO A 261 10.48 3.19 16.75
C PRO A 261 11.96 3.44 17.04
N PHE A 262 12.62 2.44 17.61
CA PHE A 262 14.06 2.45 17.86
C PHE A 262 14.69 1.16 17.30
N PRO A 263 16.01 1.21 17.01
CA PRO A 263 16.80 0.04 16.66
C PRO A 263 16.60 -1.11 17.65
N THR A 264 16.53 -2.32 17.13
CA THR A 264 16.45 -3.56 17.89
C THR A 264 17.76 -4.33 17.82
N LYS A 265 17.81 -5.54 18.40
CA LYS A 265 18.96 -6.45 18.29
C LYS A 265 19.26 -6.89 16.85
N ASN A 266 18.29 -6.77 15.94
CA ASN A 266 18.48 -7.13 14.52
C ASN A 266 19.29 -6.03 13.80
N PRO A 267 20.43 -6.35 13.15
CA PRO A 267 21.27 -5.36 12.46
C PRO A 267 20.54 -4.59 11.36
N PHE A 268 19.55 -5.20 10.70
CA PHE A 268 18.71 -4.53 9.68
C PHE A 268 17.85 -3.40 10.26
N THR A 269 17.72 -3.31 11.58
CA THR A 269 16.96 -2.23 12.23
C THR A 269 17.85 -1.07 12.69
N TRP A 270 19.19 -1.19 12.60
CA TRP A 270 20.10 -0.12 13.04
C TRP A 270 20.02 1.13 12.18
N ILE A 271 19.51 0.99 10.94
CA ILE A 271 19.24 2.11 10.05
C ILE A 271 18.25 3.14 10.64
N PHE A 272 17.44 2.79 11.66
CA PHE A 272 16.63 3.74 12.41
C PHE A 272 17.45 4.88 13.05
N TRP A 273 18.76 4.71 13.26
CA TRP A 273 19.65 5.79 13.71
C TRP A 273 19.88 6.87 12.65
N LEU A 274 19.74 6.53 11.36
CA LEU A 274 20.07 7.41 10.23
C LEU A 274 18.82 8.01 9.58
N VAL A 275 17.74 7.23 9.48
CA VAL A 275 16.53 7.62 8.73
C VAL A 275 15.27 7.38 9.53
N SER A 276 14.27 8.24 9.33
CA SER A 276 12.97 8.14 10.00
C SER A 276 12.12 6.98 9.51
N CYS A 277 12.19 6.66 8.21
CA CYS A 277 11.34 5.66 7.55
C CYS A 277 12.20 4.59 6.85
N PRO A 278 12.86 3.70 7.60
CA PRO A 278 13.83 2.77 7.02
C PRO A 278 13.21 1.70 6.12
N ASN A 279 11.93 1.39 6.29
CA ASN A 279 11.21 0.53 5.36
C ASN A 279 11.22 1.13 3.94
N TYR A 280 10.93 2.43 3.79
CA TYR A 280 10.99 3.10 2.49
C TYR A 280 12.41 3.19 1.94
N THR A 281 13.41 3.35 2.80
CA THR A 281 14.82 3.32 2.37
C THR A 281 15.21 1.96 1.80
N TYR A 282 14.84 0.86 2.46
CA TYR A 282 15.06 -0.47 1.92
C TYR A 282 14.25 -0.73 0.66
N GLU A 283 12.99 -0.29 0.61
CA GLU A 283 12.15 -0.40 -0.59
C GLU A 283 12.81 0.27 -1.80
N LEU A 284 13.28 1.51 -1.63
CA LEU A 284 14.02 2.24 -2.66
C LEU A 284 15.30 1.48 -3.07
N GLY A 285 16.05 0.96 -2.09
CA GLY A 285 17.22 0.14 -2.34
C GLY A 285 16.93 -1.11 -3.16
N SER A 286 15.82 -1.79 -2.90
CA SER A 286 15.35 -2.93 -3.69
C SER A 286 15.14 -2.52 -5.16
N TRP A 287 14.40 -1.44 -5.42
CA TRP A 287 14.14 -0.99 -6.79
C TRP A 287 15.40 -0.47 -7.51
N ILE A 288 16.36 0.12 -6.79
CA ILE A 288 17.68 0.46 -7.33
C ILE A 288 18.44 -0.81 -7.73
N GLY A 289 18.53 -1.80 -6.84
CA GLY A 289 19.16 -3.10 -7.12
C GLY A 289 18.52 -3.80 -8.33
N PHE A 290 17.18 -3.82 -8.38
CA PHE A 290 16.42 -4.37 -9.50
C PHE A 290 16.71 -3.65 -10.82
N THR A 291 16.80 -2.32 -10.81
CA THR A 291 17.12 -1.52 -12.00
C THR A 291 18.55 -1.76 -12.48
N VAL A 292 19.51 -1.84 -11.55
CA VAL A 292 20.91 -2.19 -11.88
C VAL A 292 20.99 -3.60 -12.48
N MET A 293 20.25 -4.55 -11.91
CA MET A 293 20.20 -5.94 -12.34
C MET A 293 19.65 -6.09 -13.77
N THR A 294 18.65 -5.31 -14.14
CA THR A 294 17.90 -5.48 -15.41
C THR A 294 18.29 -4.50 -16.51
N GLN A 295 18.74 -3.30 -16.17
CA GLN A 295 19.18 -2.26 -17.11
C GLN A 295 18.20 -2.01 -18.28
N TYR A 296 16.90 -2.02 -18.00
CA TYR A 296 15.84 -2.01 -19.03
C TYR A 296 15.70 -0.69 -19.82
N ASP A 297 16.28 0.42 -19.32
CA ASP A 297 16.11 1.78 -19.88
C ASP A 297 16.87 2.03 -21.20
N ARG A 298 17.58 1.01 -21.73
CA ARG A 298 18.37 1.12 -22.98
C ARG A 298 17.80 0.35 -24.17
N VAL A 299 16.68 -0.34 -24.03
CA VAL A 299 16.09 -1.14 -25.11
C VAL A 299 15.71 -0.29 -26.35
N GLY A 300 15.61 1.04 -26.22
CA GLY A 300 15.45 1.98 -27.35
C GLY A 300 16.72 2.73 -27.82
N GLN A 301 17.85 2.60 -27.11
CA GLN A 301 19.10 3.29 -27.45
C GLN A 301 20.06 2.46 -28.33
N GLY A 302 19.76 1.18 -28.56
CA GLY A 302 20.57 0.30 -29.43
C GLY A 302 20.27 0.45 -30.92
N GLN A 303 19.04 0.84 -31.29
CA GLN A 303 18.64 1.01 -32.70
C GLN A 303 18.91 2.43 -33.24
N THR A 304 18.96 3.42 -32.37
CA THR A 304 19.20 4.83 -32.74
C THR A 304 20.61 5.11 -33.28
N PRO A 305 21.70 4.53 -32.77
CA PRO A 305 23.06 4.78 -33.29
C PRO A 305 23.26 4.23 -34.70
N GLN A 306 22.70 3.05 -35.01
CA GLN A 306 22.84 2.39 -36.31
C GLN A 306 22.03 3.10 -37.42
N LEU A 307 20.84 3.61 -37.07
CA LEU A 307 20.03 4.43 -37.97
C LEU A 307 20.61 5.83 -38.17
N LEU A 308 21.16 6.48 -37.11
CA LEU A 308 21.87 7.75 -37.26
C LEU A 308 23.14 7.60 -38.10
N GLU A 309 23.94 6.56 -37.91
CA GLU A 309 25.10 6.28 -38.77
C GLU A 309 24.70 6.06 -40.24
N GLY A 310 23.59 5.35 -40.48
CA GLY A 310 23.04 5.17 -41.83
C GLY A 310 22.60 6.48 -42.48
N VAL A 311 21.98 7.39 -41.71
CA VAL A 311 21.59 8.73 -42.18
C VAL A 311 22.80 9.64 -42.37
N GLN A 312 23.81 9.57 -41.49
CA GLN A 312 25.06 10.36 -41.60
C GLN A 312 25.90 9.93 -42.80
N ARG A 313 26.03 8.63 -43.07
CA ARG A 313 26.71 8.11 -44.27
C ARG A 313 26.01 8.51 -45.58
N LEU A 314 24.67 8.58 -45.59
CA LEU A 314 23.90 9.03 -46.76
C LEU A 314 23.84 10.55 -46.93
N SER A 315 24.30 11.30 -45.92
CA SER A 315 24.32 12.76 -45.93
C SER A 315 25.71 13.35 -46.19
N ASN A 316 26.76 12.52 -46.15
CA ASN A 316 28.14 12.91 -46.40
C ASN A 316 28.71 12.18 -47.64
N PRO A 317 28.93 12.88 -48.78
CA PRO A 317 29.42 12.27 -50.02
C PRO A 317 30.77 11.55 -49.89
N ALA A 318 31.60 11.97 -48.93
CA ALA A 318 32.95 11.44 -48.71
C ALA A 318 32.98 10.02 -48.09
N LEU A 319 31.86 9.54 -47.55
CA LEU A 319 31.75 8.21 -46.90
C LEU A 319 31.12 7.14 -47.80
N LEU A 320 30.85 7.48 -49.07
CA LEU A 320 30.29 6.57 -50.08
C LEU A 320 31.40 6.01 -50.96
N HIS A 321 31.70 4.71 -50.83
CA HIS A 321 32.72 4.03 -51.65
C HIS A 321 32.36 3.88 -53.13
N THR A 322 31.13 4.24 -53.53
CA THR A 322 30.64 4.20 -54.92
C THR A 322 29.66 5.36 -55.17
N PRO A 323 29.75 6.08 -56.30
CA PRO A 323 28.80 7.15 -56.63
C PRO A 323 27.40 6.56 -56.84
N ILE A 324 26.43 6.97 -56.01
CA ILE A 324 25.02 6.57 -56.15
C ILE A 324 24.27 7.64 -56.95
N HIS A 325 23.49 7.22 -57.94
CA HIS A 325 22.69 8.13 -58.77
C HIS A 325 21.70 8.95 -57.90
N PRO A 326 21.50 10.26 -58.14
CA PRO A 326 20.74 11.15 -57.26
C PRO A 326 19.30 10.67 -56.94
N VAL A 327 18.65 10.03 -57.92
CA VAL A 327 17.29 9.49 -57.79
C VAL A 327 17.23 8.28 -56.86
N GLU A 328 18.26 7.43 -56.85
CA GLU A 328 18.35 6.27 -55.95
C GLU A 328 18.65 6.70 -54.51
N LEU A 329 19.51 7.71 -54.35
CA LEU A 329 19.82 8.31 -53.06
C LEU A 329 18.56 8.90 -52.41
N ALA A 330 17.73 9.59 -53.20
CA ALA A 330 16.45 10.12 -52.75
C ALA A 330 15.46 9.01 -52.33
N LYS A 331 15.36 7.91 -53.09
CA LYS A 331 14.53 6.75 -52.73
C LYS A 331 15.02 6.05 -51.45
N LYS A 332 16.34 5.98 -51.23
CA LYS A 332 16.95 5.38 -50.04
C LYS A 332 16.74 6.24 -48.79
N LYS A 333 16.91 7.56 -48.91
CA LYS A 333 16.56 8.54 -47.86
C LYS A 333 15.07 8.49 -47.50
N LYS A 334 14.18 8.42 -48.49
CA LYS A 334 12.72 8.34 -48.27
C LYS A 334 12.30 7.05 -47.54
N ARG A 335 12.90 5.90 -47.87
CA ARG A 335 12.65 4.62 -47.17
C ARG A 335 13.09 4.65 -45.71
N LEU A 336 14.27 5.23 -45.44
CA LEU A 336 14.77 5.39 -44.07
C LEU A 336 13.92 6.35 -43.23
N LEU A 337 13.44 7.44 -43.84
CA LEU A 337 12.54 8.39 -43.17
C LEU A 337 11.18 7.74 -42.85
N HIS A 338 10.64 6.92 -43.77
CA HIS A 338 9.41 6.18 -43.53
C HIS A 338 9.54 5.15 -42.40
N SER A 339 10.67 4.45 -42.31
CA SER A 339 10.95 3.55 -41.18
C SER A 339 11.09 4.30 -39.85
N HIS A 340 11.56 5.55 -39.88
CA HIS A 340 11.68 6.39 -38.68
C HIS A 340 10.33 6.90 -38.18
N ILE A 341 9.36 7.09 -39.09
CA ILE A 341 7.98 7.51 -38.75
C ILE A 341 7.18 6.33 -38.16
N GLN A 342 7.37 5.10 -38.65
CA GLN A 342 6.68 3.91 -38.10
C GLN A 342 7.23 3.45 -36.73
N LEU A 343 8.40 3.93 -36.31
CA LEU A 343 9.01 3.62 -35.01
C LEU A 343 8.68 4.66 -33.92
N LEU A 344 8.04 5.77 -34.28
CA LEU A 344 7.45 6.68 -33.29
C LEU A 344 6.11 6.08 -32.84
N PRO A 345 5.90 5.85 -31.53
CA PRO A 345 4.58 5.46 -31.07
C PRO A 345 3.62 6.63 -31.29
N ASP A 346 2.54 6.40 -32.05
CA ASP A 346 1.42 7.32 -32.20
C ASP A 346 0.80 7.61 -30.81
N TRP A 347 1.23 8.70 -30.18
CA TRP A 347 0.52 9.31 -29.06
C TRP A 347 0.20 10.76 -29.39
N VAL A 348 -1.10 10.99 -29.57
CA VAL A 348 -1.78 12.29 -29.66
C VAL A 348 -1.33 13.22 -28.51
N PRO A 349 -0.94 14.47 -28.77
CA PRO A 349 -0.61 15.41 -27.71
C PRO A 349 -1.90 15.96 -27.08
N LEU A 350 -2.34 15.37 -25.97
CA LEU A 350 -3.37 15.98 -25.12
C LEU A 350 -2.73 17.04 -24.22
N SER A 351 -2.21 18.11 -24.83
CA SER A 351 -1.76 19.31 -24.13
C SER A 351 -2.65 20.48 -24.51
N ARG A 352 -3.80 20.60 -23.82
CA ARG A 352 -4.55 21.85 -23.57
C ARG A 352 -5.81 21.56 -22.72
N ALA A 353 -5.70 21.74 -21.41
CA ALA A 353 -6.82 22.09 -20.54
C ALA A 353 -6.30 22.98 -19.39
N PRO A 354 -6.99 24.07 -19.03
CA PRO A 354 -6.44 25.14 -18.18
C PRO A 354 -6.43 24.79 -16.67
N PRO A 355 -5.60 25.48 -15.87
CA PRO A 355 -5.52 25.28 -14.42
C PRO A 355 -6.52 26.18 -13.71
N SER A 356 -7.66 25.62 -13.30
CA SER A 356 -8.46 26.19 -12.22
C SER A 356 -9.32 25.10 -11.59
N ILE A 357 -9.59 25.27 -10.29
CA ILE A 357 -10.24 24.33 -9.37
C ILE A 357 -9.23 23.39 -8.71
N TRP A 358 -8.75 23.77 -7.52
CA TRP A 358 -8.74 22.98 -6.28
C TRP A 358 -7.98 23.79 -5.21
N MET A 359 -8.72 24.64 -4.47
CA MET A 359 -8.31 25.15 -3.16
C MET A 359 -9.46 24.98 -2.17
N SER A 360 -9.28 24.10 -1.19
CA SER A 360 -9.82 24.16 0.18
C SER A 360 -9.27 22.90 0.89
N GLY A 361 -8.35 22.98 1.85
CA GLY A 361 -8.54 23.42 3.23
C GLY A 361 -8.21 22.23 4.15
N SER A 362 -6.98 22.14 4.68
CA SER A 362 -6.55 22.62 6.01
C SER A 362 -6.79 21.63 7.17
N CYS A 363 -5.76 20.81 7.47
CA CYS A 363 -5.39 20.36 8.83
C CYS A 363 -4.04 19.60 8.92
N SER A 364 -3.25 19.51 7.85
CA SER A 364 -1.93 18.80 7.85
C SER A 364 -0.72 19.75 7.83
N ASN A 365 -0.93 21.03 7.50
CA ASN A 365 0.15 21.96 7.15
C ASN A 365 1.08 22.35 8.31
N ARG A 366 0.69 22.17 9.59
CA ARG A 366 1.55 22.53 10.74
C ARG A 366 2.61 21.48 11.06
N LEU A 367 2.30 20.19 10.87
CA LEU A 367 3.24 19.08 11.08
C LEU A 367 4.24 18.97 9.92
N VAL A 368 3.79 19.22 8.69
CA VAL A 368 4.63 19.26 7.49
C VAL A 368 5.62 20.44 7.54
N LYS A 369 5.22 21.59 8.08
CA LYS A 369 6.11 22.76 8.20
C LYS A 369 7.25 22.53 9.21
N LEU A 370 6.95 21.90 10.34
CA LEU A 370 7.94 21.53 11.36
C LEU A 370 8.89 20.43 10.88
N ALA A 371 8.39 19.44 10.11
CA ALA A 371 9.22 18.42 9.48
C ALA A 371 10.15 19.00 8.39
N LYS A 372 9.65 19.97 7.61
CA LYS A 372 10.43 20.69 6.57
C LYS A 372 11.59 21.52 7.18
N GLU A 373 11.40 22.13 8.35
CA GLU A 373 12.46 22.90 9.01
C GLU A 373 13.52 22.01 9.67
N ALA A 374 13.13 20.88 10.28
CA ALA A 374 14.06 19.91 10.85
C ALA A 374 14.94 19.23 9.78
N PHE A 375 14.41 18.99 8.57
CA PHE A 375 15.14 18.37 7.46
C PHE A 375 16.12 19.33 6.78
N ARG A 376 15.77 20.63 6.70
CA ARG A 376 16.57 21.66 5.99
C ARG A 376 17.89 22.00 6.71
N VAL A 377 17.94 21.89 8.04
CA VAL A 377 19.10 22.33 8.83
C VAL A 377 20.18 21.25 8.97
N LYS A 378 19.84 19.95 8.94
CA LYS A 378 20.80 18.89 9.30
C LYS A 378 21.54 18.21 8.13
N TYR A 379 21.01 18.23 6.90
CA TYR A 379 21.52 17.39 5.81
C TYR A 379 22.21 18.11 4.64
N ARG A 380 22.31 19.44 4.66
CA ARG A 380 22.88 20.19 3.54
C ARG A 380 24.42 20.09 3.44
N LYS A 381 25.12 19.74 4.51
CA LYS A 381 26.61 19.72 4.52
C LYS A 381 27.23 18.37 4.18
N VAL A 382 26.50 17.25 4.26
CA VAL A 382 27.09 15.91 4.03
C VAL A 382 26.90 15.42 2.59
N LEU A 383 25.82 15.84 1.90
CA LEU A 383 25.53 15.35 0.55
C LEU A 383 26.25 16.09 -0.60
N ILE A 384 26.80 17.28 -0.36
CA ILE A 384 27.34 18.14 -1.44
C ILE A 384 28.76 17.74 -1.86
N GLN A 385 29.47 16.90 -1.11
CA GLN A 385 30.88 16.59 -1.39
C GLN A 385 31.12 15.32 -2.23
N CYS A 386 30.08 14.51 -2.55
CA CYS A 386 30.29 13.24 -3.27
C CYS A 386 29.53 13.05 -4.60
N PHE A 387 28.61 13.92 -5.02
CA PHE A 387 27.79 13.60 -6.19
C PHE A 387 27.48 14.81 -7.04
N ASN A 388 28.21 14.96 -8.16
CA ASN A 388 27.92 16.01 -9.13
C ASN A 388 27.69 15.45 -10.54
N VAL A 389 26.65 16.02 -11.17
CA VAL A 389 26.29 16.09 -12.60
C VAL A 389 25.15 15.19 -13.16
N LYS A 390 24.83 13.98 -12.69
CA LYS A 390 23.80 13.14 -13.38
C LYS A 390 22.39 13.04 -12.77
N MET A 391 22.10 13.70 -11.65
CA MET A 391 20.82 13.55 -10.91
C MET A 391 19.82 14.71 -11.05
N LYS A 392 20.05 15.71 -11.92
CA LYS A 392 19.11 16.83 -12.08
C LYS A 392 17.73 16.45 -12.66
N LYS A 393 17.63 15.32 -13.39
CA LYS A 393 16.33 14.82 -13.88
C LYS A 393 15.55 14.01 -12.84
N ILE A 394 16.24 13.36 -11.90
CA ILE A 394 15.58 12.55 -10.86
C ILE A 394 15.00 13.45 -9.75
N SER A 395 15.63 14.57 -9.46
CA SER A 395 15.11 15.56 -8.49
C SER A 395 13.77 16.18 -8.90
N PHE A 396 13.42 16.17 -10.19
CA PHE A 396 12.13 16.66 -10.69
C PHE A 396 10.99 15.66 -10.43
N LEU A 397 11.29 14.35 -10.38
CA LEU A 397 10.33 13.32 -9.95
C LEU A 397 10.05 13.41 -8.44
N PHE A 398 11.06 13.76 -7.63
CA PHE A 398 10.92 13.90 -6.18
C PHE A 398 10.00 15.07 -5.78
N TYR A 399 9.99 16.17 -6.55
CA TYR A 399 9.13 17.32 -6.24
C TYR A 399 7.64 17.04 -6.50
N TYR A 400 7.32 16.13 -7.42
CA TYR A 400 5.95 15.69 -7.70
C TYR A 400 5.44 14.62 -6.70
N PHE A 401 6.35 13.92 -6.03
CA PHE A 401 6.04 12.83 -5.09
C PHE A 401 5.53 13.33 -3.72
N ASP A 402 5.81 14.57 -3.36
CA ASP A 402 5.44 15.18 -2.07
C ASP A 402 4.18 16.08 -2.14
N GLU A 403 3.72 16.47 -3.33
CA GLU A 403 2.50 17.29 -3.51
C GLU A 403 1.22 16.45 -3.77
N LEU A 404 1.35 15.14 -3.98
CA LEU A 404 0.25 14.21 -4.28
C LEU A 404 -0.15 13.30 -3.08
N MET A 405 0.46 13.52 -1.91
CA MET A 405 0.11 12.94 -0.61
C MET A 405 -0.46 14.02 0.31
#